data_AF-G9EPU9-F1
#
_entry.id   AF-G9EPU9-F1
#
_cell.length_a   1.000
_cell.length_b   1.000
_cell.length_c   1.000
_cell.angle_alpha   90.00
_cell.angle_beta   90.00
_cell.angle_gamma   90.00
#
_symmetry.space_group_name_H-M   'P 1'
#
loop_
_entity.id
_entity.type
_entity.pdbx_description
1 polymer ?
#
loop_
_entity_poly.entity_id
_entity_poly.type
_entity_poly.pdbx_seq_one_letter_code
_entity_poly.pdbx_strand_id
1 'polypeptide(L)'
;MTGSMTQCQSAMDQMMMDKLGKKDSQYDKRFIDLMISHHESGVMMAKDALKNSTHPELKEMSQKIIEAQEKEIEQLKKWRSEWYGSEQQPKGE
;
A
#
# COMPACT_ATOMS: atom_id res chain seq x y z
N MET A 1 -15.25 22.40 6.54
CA MET A 1 -14.17 22.07 5.58
C MET A 1 -14.03 20.55 5.43
N THR A 2 -15.10 19.84 5.04
CA THR A 2 -15.13 18.36 4.99
C THR A 2 -15.01 17.78 3.57
N GLY A 3 -15.03 18.62 2.53
CA GLY A 3 -15.03 18.16 1.13
C GLY A 3 -13.67 17.72 0.57
N SER A 4 -12.55 18.19 1.14
CA SER A 4 -11.23 17.97 0.54
C SER A 4 -10.65 16.58 0.80
N MET A 5 -10.88 15.99 1.98
CA MET A 5 -10.36 14.65 2.30
C MET A 5 -11.10 13.54 1.55
N THR A 6 -12.43 13.64 1.45
CA THR A 6 -13.24 12.67 0.69
C THR A 6 -12.87 12.67 -0.80
N GLN A 7 -12.58 13.84 -1.36
CA GLN A 7 -12.23 13.94 -2.79
C GLN A 7 -10.83 13.37 -3.09
N CYS A 8 -9.85 13.54 -2.19
CA CYS A 8 -8.57 12.84 -2.29
C CYS A 8 -8.72 11.32 -2.16
N GLN A 9 -9.55 10.84 -1.23
CA GLN A 9 -9.79 9.41 -1.06
C GLN A 9 -10.47 8.81 -2.31
N SER A 10 -11.52 9.44 -2.84
CA SER A 10 -12.18 8.97 -4.05
C SER A 10 -11.27 9.01 -5.28
N ALA A 11 -10.36 9.98 -5.38
CA ALA A 11 -9.37 10.03 -6.46
C ALA A 11 -8.34 8.89 -6.35
N MET A 12 -7.87 8.59 -5.13
CA MET A 12 -6.98 7.44 -4.87
C MET A 12 -7.69 6.12 -5.20
N ASP A 13 -8.95 5.96 -4.78
CA ASP A 13 -9.77 4.78 -5.07
C ASP A 13 -10.00 4.62 -6.58
N GLN A 14 -10.27 5.72 -7.29
CA GLN A 14 -10.42 5.74 -8.74
C GLN A 14 -9.13 5.32 -9.46
N MET A 15 -7.97 5.84 -9.03
CA MET A 15 -6.66 5.46 -9.58
C MET A 15 -6.33 3.98 -9.31
N MET A 16 -6.69 3.45 -8.14
CA MET A 16 -6.55 2.03 -7.82
C MET A 16 -7.38 1.17 -8.77
N MET A 17 -8.65 1.55 -9.00
CA MET A 17 -9.54 0.81 -9.90
C MET A 17 -9.07 0.84 -11.36
N ASP A 18 -8.52 1.95 -11.82
CA ASP A 18 -7.96 2.08 -13.17
C ASP A 18 -6.72 1.18 -13.36
N LYS A 19 -5.82 1.14 -12.37
CA LYS A 19 -4.63 0.27 -12.38
C LYS A 19 -4.96 -1.22 -12.32
N LEU A 20 -6.05 -1.61 -11.64
CA LEU A 20 -6.48 -3.01 -11.53
C LEU A 20 -7.13 -3.51 -12.81
N GLY A 21 -7.85 -2.64 -13.52
CA GLY A 21 -8.51 -2.98 -14.78
C GLY A 21 -9.55 -4.10 -14.65
N LYS A 22 -9.74 -4.86 -15.72
CA LYS A 22 -10.73 -5.95 -15.76
C LYS A 22 -10.36 -7.08 -14.79
N LYS A 23 -11.39 -7.74 -14.23
CA LYS A 23 -11.24 -8.95 -13.40
C LYS A 23 -10.94 -10.19 -14.26
N ASP A 24 -9.76 -10.19 -14.89
CA ASP A 24 -9.23 -11.31 -15.66
C ASP A 24 -8.26 -12.17 -14.85
N SER A 25 -7.64 -13.17 -15.47
CA SER A 25 -6.71 -14.10 -14.80
C SER A 25 -5.44 -13.43 -14.24
N GLN A 26 -5.17 -12.18 -14.61
CA GLN A 26 -4.02 -11.40 -14.15
C GLN A 26 -4.42 -10.37 -13.07
N TYR A 27 -5.70 -10.28 -12.72
CA TYR A 27 -6.22 -9.33 -11.75
C TYR A 27 -5.54 -9.47 -10.38
N ASP A 28 -5.44 -10.69 -9.86
CA ASP A 28 -4.84 -10.95 -8.55
C ASP A 28 -3.35 -10.59 -8.54
N LYS A 29 -2.61 -10.87 -9.61
CA LYS A 29 -1.22 -10.44 -9.78
C LYS A 29 -1.10 -8.92 -9.72
N ARG A 30 -1.93 -8.18 -10.47
CA ARG A 30 -1.94 -6.71 -10.46
C ARG A 30 -2.33 -6.17 -9.09
N PHE A 31 -3.29 -6.79 -8.43
CA PHE A 31 -3.71 -6.42 -7.09
C PHE A 31 -2.58 -6.58 -6.07
N ILE A 32 -1.89 -7.72 -6.09
CA ILE A 32 -0.74 -7.95 -5.20
C ILE A 32 0.38 -6.94 -5.48
N ASP A 33 0.74 -6.75 -6.76
CA ASP A 33 1.79 -5.79 -7.15
C ASP A 33 1.43 -4.36 -6.67
N LEU A 34 0.16 -3.96 -6.80
CA LEU A 34 -0.34 -2.65 -6.36
C LEU A 34 -0.37 -2.50 -4.83
N MET A 35 -0.82 -3.53 -4.10
CA MET A 35 -0.88 -3.49 -2.63
C MET A 35 0.50 -3.47 -1.98
N ILE A 36 1.49 -4.15 -2.57
CA ILE A 36 2.88 -4.04 -2.10
C ILE A 36 3.34 -2.57 -2.16
N SER A 37 3.16 -1.90 -3.30
CA SER A 37 3.58 -0.50 -3.47
C SER A 37 2.79 0.47 -2.58
N HIS A 38 1.48 0.25 -2.43
CA HIS A 38 0.62 1.04 -1.57
C HIS A 38 1.06 0.95 -0.10
N HIS A 39 1.32 -0.26 0.39
CA HIS A 39 1.79 -0.48 1.76
C HIS A 39 3.20 0.06 1.99
N GLU A 40 4.12 -0.07 1.03
CA GLU A 40 5.46 0.52 1.15
C GLU A 40 5.37 2.05 1.31
N SER A 41 4.44 2.70 0.60
CA SER A 41 4.14 4.13 0.76
C SER A 41 3.52 4.44 2.12
N GLY A 42 2.58 3.61 2.60
CA GLY A 42 1.97 3.74 3.92
C GLY A 42 2.98 3.60 5.07
N VAL A 43 3.91 2.65 4.98
CA VAL A 43 5.02 2.49 5.93
C VAL A 43 5.93 3.71 5.92
N MET A 44 6.25 4.28 4.76
CA MET A 44 7.04 5.50 4.67
C MET A 44 6.36 6.67 5.40
N MET A 45 5.06 6.87 5.16
CA MET A 45 4.28 7.92 5.83
C MET A 45 4.18 7.69 7.33
N ALA A 46 3.96 6.45 7.77
CA ALA A 46 3.89 6.12 9.18
C ALA A 46 5.25 6.32 9.90
N LYS A 47 6.37 6.00 9.23
CA LYS A 47 7.72 6.29 9.76
C LYS A 47 7.96 7.80 9.91
N ASP A 48 7.50 8.61 8.96
CA ASP A 48 7.58 10.07 9.05
C ASP A 48 6.70 10.62 10.20
N ALA A 49 5.46 10.15 10.31
CA ALA A 49 4.56 10.53 11.40
C ALA A 49 5.10 10.13 12.78
N LEU A 50 5.67 8.92 12.92
CA LEU A 50 6.30 8.47 14.15
C LEU A 50 7.47 9.38 14.57
N LYS A 51 8.28 9.81 13.60
CA LYS A 51 9.44 10.69 13.82
C LYS A 51 9.03 12.11 14.21
N ASN A 52 8.00 12.66 13.56
CA ASN A 52 7.68 14.09 13.65
C ASN A 52 6.54 14.41 14.63
N SER A 53 5.73 13.42 15.03
CA SER A 53 4.63 13.65 15.96
C SER A 53 5.11 13.94 17.39
N THR A 54 4.43 14.83 18.09
CA THR A 54 4.56 15.06 19.54
C THR A 54 3.49 14.34 20.36
N HIS A 55 2.42 13.89 19.70
CA HIS A 55 1.26 13.23 20.29
C HIS A 55 1.52 11.73 20.49
N PRO A 56 1.50 11.21 21.74
CA PRO A 56 1.73 9.80 22.03
C PRO A 56 0.80 8.85 21.27
N GLU A 57 -0.48 9.22 21.15
CA GLU A 57 -1.50 8.46 20.44
C GLU A 57 -1.17 8.28 18.95
N LEU A 58 -0.63 9.32 18.31
CA LEU A 58 -0.22 9.26 16.91
C LEU A 58 1.06 8.44 16.73
N LYS A 59 1.97 8.45 17.70
CA LYS A 59 3.17 7.59 17.68
C LYS A 59 2.77 6.12 17.80
N GLU A 60 1.89 5.80 18.73
CA GLU A 60 1.38 4.43 18.91
C GLU A 60 0.67 3.94 17.65
N MET A 61 -0.21 4.77 17.07
CA MET A 61 -0.88 4.45 15.81
C MET A 61 0.12 4.24 14.67
N SER A 62 1.12 5.10 14.55
CA SER A 62 2.16 4.98 13.51
C SER A 62 2.94 3.68 13.64
N GLN A 63 3.33 3.31 14.87
CA GLN A 63 4.03 2.05 15.14
C GLN A 63 3.17 0.84 14.75
N LYS A 64 1.87 0.85 15.10
CA LYS A 64 0.92 -0.21 14.73
C LYS A 64 0.77 -0.34 13.22
N ILE A 65 0.72 0.78 12.49
CA ILE A 65 0.63 0.77 11.02
C ILE A 65 1.90 0.16 10.41
N ILE A 66 3.09 0.55 10.88
CA ILE A 66 4.37 0.00 10.40
C ILE A 66 4.38 -1.51 10.57
N GLU A 67 4.10 -2.00 11.79
CA GLU A 67 4.15 -3.43 12.10
C GLU A 67 3.13 -4.25 11.31
N ALA A 68 1.92 -3.73 11.11
CA ALA A 68 0.89 -4.41 10.33
C ALA A 68 1.26 -4.46 8.84
N GLN A 69 1.62 -3.31 8.26
CA GLN A 69 1.88 -3.23 6.83
C GLN A 69 3.18 -3.93 6.42
N GLU A 70 4.23 -3.95 7.27
CA GLU A 70 5.45 -4.73 7.00
C GLU A 70 5.14 -6.25 6.93
N LYS A 71 4.30 -6.77 7.85
CA LYS A 71 3.85 -8.17 7.80
C LYS A 71 3.00 -8.47 6.57
N GLU A 72 2.11 -7.56 6.19
CA GLU A 72 1.28 -7.71 4.99
C GLU A 72 2.13 -7.66 3.71
N ILE A 73 3.16 -6.81 3.64
CA ILE A 73 4.12 -6.78 2.53
C ILE A 73 4.84 -8.13 2.39
N GLU A 74 5.31 -8.72 3.49
CA GLU A 74 5.95 -10.05 3.47
C GLU A 74 5.01 -11.12 2.94
N GLN A 75 3.76 -11.11 3.41
CA GLN A 75 2.73 -12.06 2.97
C GLN A 75 2.39 -11.89 1.48
N LEU A 76 2.25 -10.65 1.01
CA LEU A 76 1.98 -10.35 -0.39
C LEU A 76 3.15 -10.76 -1.29
N LYS A 77 4.41 -10.49 -0.88
CA LYS A 77 5.61 -10.93 -1.60
C LYS A 77 5.70 -12.45 -1.68
N LYS A 78 5.30 -13.15 -0.62
CA LYS A 78 5.21 -14.61 -0.61
C LYS A 78 4.18 -15.12 -1.63
N TRP A 79 2.94 -14.63 -1.59
CA TRP A 79 1.92 -15.01 -2.58
C TRP A 79 2.33 -14.66 -4.00
N ARG A 80 2.96 -13.49 -4.19
CA ARG A 80 3.43 -13.06 -5.50
C ARG A 80 4.43 -14.02 -6.11
N SER A 81 5.34 -14.54 -5.30
CA SER A 81 6.35 -15.52 -5.70
C SER A 81 5.75 -16.91 -5.87
N GLU A 82 4.90 -17.35 -4.94
CA GLU A 82 4.31 -18.70 -4.97
C GLU A 82 3.36 -18.89 -6.15
N TRP A 83 2.56 -17.88 -6.50
CA TRP A 83 1.52 -18.01 -7.52
C TRP A 83 1.99 -17.62 -8.93
N TYR A 84 3.02 -16.78 -9.03
CA TYR A 84 3.42 -16.16 -10.30
C TYR A 84 4.94 -16.09 -10.54
N GLY A 85 5.76 -16.66 -9.65
CA GLY A 85 7.22 -16.67 -9.76
C GLY A 85 7.91 -15.35 -9.36
N SER A 86 9.23 -15.42 -9.20
CA SER A 86 10.08 -14.31 -8.76
C SER A 86 10.66 -13.52 -9.95
N GLU A 87 9.82 -12.91 -10.78
CA GLU A 87 10.32 -11.92 -11.74
C GLU A 87 10.39 -10.54 -11.08
N GLN A 88 11.61 -10.02 -10.95
CA GLN A 88 11.88 -8.62 -10.60
C GLN A 88 11.16 -7.72 -11.61
N GLN A 89 10.17 -6.95 -11.15
CA GLN A 89 9.66 -5.85 -11.97
C GLN A 89 10.81 -4.86 -12.24
N PRO A 90 11.04 -4.42 -13.49
CA PRO A 90 11.94 -3.30 -13.73
C PRO A 90 11.41 -2.09 -12.96
N LYS A 91 12.30 -1.43 -12.18
CA LYS A 91 12.01 -0.12 -11.59
C LYS A 91 11.60 0.79 -12.74
N GLY A 92 10.33 1.21 -12.75
CA GLY A 92 9.82 2.17 -13.72
C GLY A 92 10.68 3.44 -13.71
N GLU A 93 10.99 3.92 -14.91
CA GLU A 93 11.66 5.20 -15.20
C GLU A 93 10.87 6.41 -14.70
#